data_AF-A0A918QBR4-F1
#
_entry.id   AF-A0A918QBR4-F1
#
_cell.length_a   1.000
_cell.length_b   1.000
_cell.length_c   1.000
_cell.angle_alpha   90.00
_cell.angle_beta   90.00
_cell.angle_gamma   90.00
#
_symmetry.space_group_name_H-M   'P 1'
#
loop_
_entity.id
_entity.type
_entity.pdbx_description
1 polymer ?
#
loop_
_entity_poly.entity_id
_entity_poly.type
_entity_poly.pdbx_seq_one_letter_code
_entity_poly.pdbx_strand_id
1 'polypeptide(L)'
;MTDLIRALAELWKEMLGLRPRGRHRAVRTAVAPPLLAPSVPRMPWGWSEVPSPQSPYGLDESLNGDETVMVRPYLAAHEERERQWERRVALLLALDGVDVKPDVIHGLRIGAGAAW
;
A
#
# COMPACT_ATOMS: atom_id res chain seq x y z
N MET A 1 4.99 27.05 -10.03
CA MET A 1 4.03 26.13 -9.35
C MET A 1 4.68 25.29 -8.25
N THR A 2 5.85 24.71 -8.50
CA THR A 2 6.62 23.92 -7.53
C THR A 2 7.02 24.70 -6.27
N ASP A 3 7.22 26.01 -6.38
CA ASP A 3 7.58 26.88 -5.26
C ASP A 3 6.46 27.08 -4.25
N LEU A 4 5.21 27.14 -4.71
CA LEU A 4 4.04 27.29 -3.83
C LEU A 4 3.80 26.02 -3.01
N ILE A 5 3.97 24.87 -3.65
CA ILE A 5 3.86 23.55 -3.00
C ILE A 5 4.97 23.39 -1.96
N ARG A 6 6.19 23.82 -2.28
CA ARG A 6 7.33 23.80 -1.36
C ARG A 6 7.09 24.72 -0.15
N ALA A 7 6.60 25.93 -0.37
CA ALA A 7 6.29 26.88 0.70
C ALA A 7 5.20 26.34 1.65
N LEU A 8 4.15 25.72 1.09
CA LEU A 8 3.08 25.11 1.88
C LEU A 8 3.58 23.91 2.71
N ALA A 9 4.45 23.09 2.13
CA ALA A 9 5.02 21.94 2.83
C ALA A 9 5.91 22.35 4.01
N GLU A 10 6.68 23.43 3.90
CA GLU A 10 7.51 23.94 5.00
C GLU A 10 6.67 24.54 6.12
N LEU A 11 5.62 25.31 5.80
CA LEU A 11 4.68 25.86 6.78
C LEU A 11 4.04 24.75 7.63
N TRP A 12 3.67 23.65 6.99
CA TRP A 12 3.09 22.49 7.67
C TRP A 12 4.10 21.78 8.58
N LYS A 13 5.36 21.64 8.17
CA LYS A 13 6.41 21.02 9.01
C LYS A 13 6.69 21.83 10.26
N GLU A 14 6.71 23.16 10.15
CA GLU A 14 6.88 24.06 11.29
C GLU A 14 5.69 23.99 12.25
N MET A 15 4.47 24.03 11.72
CA MET A 15 3.24 23.98 12.50
C MET A 15 3.09 22.65 13.28
N LEU A 16 3.46 21.52 12.68
CA LEU A 16 3.40 20.21 13.33
C LEU A 16 4.63 19.87 14.18
N GLY A 17 5.61 20.79 14.30
CA GLY A 17 6.84 20.55 15.07
C GLY A 17 7.67 19.39 14.54
N LEU A 18 7.44 18.97 13.28
CA LEU A 18 8.12 17.87 12.61
C LEU A 18 9.51 18.34 12.18
N ARG A 19 10.38 18.67 13.12
CA ARG A 19 11.81 18.76 12.84
C ARG A 19 12.27 17.34 12.51
N PRO A 20 12.74 17.04 11.29
CA PRO A 20 13.30 15.74 10.99
C PRO A 20 14.65 15.63 11.71
N ARG A 21 14.63 15.24 13.00
CA ARG A 21 15.81 14.73 13.70
C ARG A 21 15.90 13.23 13.45
N GLY A 22 16.14 12.87 12.20
CA GLY A 22 16.53 11.53 11.80
C GLY A 22 17.96 11.60 11.33
N ARG A 23 18.93 11.22 12.17
CA ARG A 23 20.23 10.77 11.69
C ARG A 23 19.92 9.62 10.73
N HIS A 24 19.92 9.91 9.44
CA HIS A 24 19.87 8.88 8.41
C HIS A 24 21.01 7.94 8.74
N ARG A 25 20.67 6.80 9.33
CA ARG A 25 21.60 5.70 9.54
C ARG A 25 22.19 5.48 8.18
N ALA A 26 23.45 5.89 8.00
CA ALA A 26 24.19 5.61 6.80
C ALA A 26 24.08 4.10 6.64
N VAL A 27 23.26 3.69 5.68
CA VAL A 27 23.20 2.31 5.25
C VAL A 27 24.58 2.11 4.65
N ARG A 28 25.50 1.62 5.49
CA ARG A 28 26.60 0.82 4.98
C ARG A 28 25.90 -0.25 4.18
N THR A 29 25.96 -0.11 2.86
CA THR A 29 25.73 -1.17 1.92
C THR A 29 26.73 -2.26 2.30
N ALA A 30 26.36 -3.09 3.27
CA ALA A 30 26.98 -4.39 3.41
C ALA A 30 26.60 -5.09 2.11
N VAL A 31 27.53 -5.08 1.16
CA VAL A 31 27.49 -5.98 0.03
C VAL A 31 27.37 -7.37 0.66
N ALA A 32 26.15 -7.90 0.67
CA ALA A 32 25.95 -9.28 1.00
C ALA A 32 26.77 -10.07 -0.03
N PRO A 33 27.70 -10.95 0.39
CA PRO A 33 28.33 -11.84 -0.57
C PRO A 33 27.21 -12.60 -1.30
N PRO A 34 27.38 -12.97 -2.59
CA PRO A 34 26.39 -13.80 -3.26
C PRO A 34 26.19 -15.02 -2.37
N LEU A 35 24.98 -15.16 -1.82
CA LEU A 35 24.58 -16.37 -1.13
C LEU A 35 24.64 -17.44 -2.20
N LEU A 36 25.70 -18.26 -2.16
CA LEU A 36 25.73 -19.54 -2.85
C LEU A 36 24.36 -20.17 -2.59
N ALA A 37 23.61 -20.44 -3.66
CA ALA A 37 22.36 -21.16 -3.55
C ALA A 37 22.61 -22.36 -2.64
N PRO A 38 21.81 -22.57 -1.58
CA PRO A 38 22.05 -23.67 -0.68
C PRO A 38 22.05 -24.94 -1.53
N SER A 39 23.18 -25.63 -1.58
CA SER A 39 23.26 -26.96 -2.15
C SER A 39 22.31 -27.81 -1.33
N VAL A 40 21.11 -28.05 -1.84
CA VAL A 40 20.11 -28.89 -1.18
C VAL A 40 20.79 -30.25 -0.98
N PRO A 41 21.08 -30.68 0.25
CA PRO A 41 21.68 -31.98 0.46
C PRO A 41 20.70 -33.01 -0.13
N ARG A 42 21.20 -33.85 -1.04
CA ARG A 42 20.45 -34.98 -1.57
C ARG A 42 20.17 -35.89 -0.39
N MET A 43 18.98 -35.76 0.21
CA MET A 43 18.59 -36.52 1.40
C MET A 43 18.78 -38.01 1.10
N PRO A 44 19.51 -38.75 1.95
CA PRO A 44 19.56 -40.20 1.80
C PRO A 44 18.15 -40.75 1.98
N TRP A 45 17.78 -41.70 1.12
CA TRP A 45 16.48 -42.37 1.14
C TRP A 45 16.26 -42.97 2.53
N GLY A 46 15.32 -42.43 3.31
CA GLY A 46 15.06 -42.85 4.69
C GLY A 46 14.62 -41.74 5.65
N TRP A 47 14.71 -40.47 5.27
CA TRP A 47 14.29 -39.34 6.10
C TRP A 47 12.83 -38.99 5.80
N SER A 48 11.91 -39.89 6.09
CA SER A 48 10.52 -39.69 5.65
C SER A 48 9.72 -38.75 6.55
N GLU A 49 10.00 -38.60 7.84
CA GLU A 49 9.08 -37.87 8.72
C GLU A 49 9.83 -37.16 9.85
N VAL A 50 10.39 -35.99 9.57
CA VAL A 50 10.74 -35.06 10.65
C VAL A 50 9.46 -34.28 10.97
N PRO A 51 8.97 -34.27 12.22
CA PRO A 51 7.83 -33.46 12.60
C PRO A 51 8.08 -32.00 12.21
N SER A 52 7.08 -31.38 11.56
CA SER A 52 7.16 -29.95 11.24
C SER A 52 7.45 -29.17 12.52
N PRO A 53 8.43 -28.25 12.53
CA PRO A 53 8.74 -27.44 13.71
C PRO A 53 7.49 -26.67 14.16
N GLN A 54 6.91 -27.09 15.30
CA GLN A 54 5.80 -26.39 15.92
C GLN A 54 6.35 -25.32 16.87
N SER A 55 5.96 -24.07 16.63
CA SER A 55 6.15 -22.99 17.59
C SER A 55 5.37 -23.31 18.87
N PRO A 56 5.89 -23.01 20.08
CA PRO A 56 5.12 -23.10 21.33
C PRO A 56 3.83 -22.24 21.34
N TYR A 57 3.72 -21.30 20.39
CA TYR A 57 2.53 -20.46 20.17
C TYR A 57 1.89 -20.74 18.79
N GLY A 58 2.28 -21.82 18.13
CA GLY A 58 1.64 -22.26 16.90
C GLY A 58 0.22 -22.68 17.21
N LEU A 59 -0.73 -22.26 16.38
CA LEU A 59 -2.09 -22.78 16.45
C LEU A 59 -2.05 -24.26 16.03
N ASP A 60 -2.62 -25.14 16.85
CA ASP A 60 -2.76 -26.56 16.53
C ASP A 60 -3.67 -26.77 15.29
N GLU A 61 -4.54 -25.80 15.02
CA GLU A 61 -5.47 -25.80 13.89
C GLU A 61 -4.97 -24.86 12.78
N SER A 62 -5.03 -25.35 11.54
CA SER A 62 -4.73 -24.54 10.36
C SER A 62 -5.84 -23.51 10.17
N LEU A 63 -5.49 -22.23 10.22
CA LEU A 63 -6.46 -21.16 9.95
C LEU A 63 -6.90 -21.25 8.48
N ASN A 64 -8.17 -21.51 8.23
CA ASN A 64 -8.71 -21.44 6.87
C ASN A 64 -8.83 -19.97 6.44
N GLY A 65 -7.92 -19.55 5.55
CA GLY A 65 -7.90 -18.20 4.99
C GLY A 65 -9.19 -17.85 4.24
N ASP A 66 -9.90 -18.84 3.71
CA ASP A 66 -11.14 -18.63 2.95
C ASP A 66 -12.35 -18.35 3.86
N GLU A 67 -12.29 -18.79 5.12
CA GLU A 67 -13.31 -18.51 6.15
C GLU A 67 -13.12 -17.13 6.80
N THR A 68 -12.01 -16.45 6.53
CA THR A 68 -11.68 -15.15 7.12
C THR A 68 -11.65 -14.06 6.06
N VAL A 69 -12.50 -13.04 6.21
CA VAL A 69 -12.44 -11.85 5.34
C VAL A 69 -11.13 -11.12 5.62
N MET A 70 -10.22 -11.13 4.65
CA MET A 70 -8.95 -10.40 4.74
C MET A 70 -9.21 -8.89 4.63
N VAL A 71 -9.67 -8.29 5.71
CA VAL A 71 -9.80 -6.84 5.82
C VAL A 71 -8.39 -6.26 6.02
N ARG A 72 -8.02 -5.28 5.19
CA ARG A 72 -6.80 -4.46 5.38
C ARG A 72 -7.24 -3.10 5.92
N PRO A 73 -7.31 -2.88 7.26
CA PRO A 73 -7.92 -1.68 7.82
C PRO A 73 -7.26 -0.38 7.31
N TYR A 74 -5.95 -0.42 7.08
CA TYR A 74 -5.21 0.72 6.56
C TYR A 74 -5.49 1.01 5.09
N LEU A 75 -5.81 -0.02 4.30
CA LEU A 75 -6.19 0.16 2.89
C LEU A 75 -7.58 0.80 2.79
N ALA A 76 -8.53 0.34 3.60
CA ALA A 76 -9.87 0.93 3.64
C ALA A 76 -9.83 2.43 4.01
N ALA A 77 -9.00 2.80 4.99
CA ALA A 77 -8.79 4.19 5.38
C ALA A 77 -8.03 5.02 4.34
N HIS A 78 -7.22 4.37 3.49
CA HIS A 78 -6.55 5.02 2.36
C HIS A 78 -7.53 5.28 1.22
N GLU A 79 -8.30 4.27 0.82
CA GLU A 79 -9.32 4.39 -0.23
C GLU A 79 -10.38 5.43 0.09
N GLU A 80 -10.78 5.57 1.36
CA GLU A 80 -11.72 6.63 1.77
C GLU A 80 -11.10 8.02 1.61
N ARG A 81 -9.80 8.17 1.90
CA ARG A 81 -9.10 9.43 1.68
C ARG A 81 -8.97 9.76 0.20
N GLU A 82 -8.68 8.78 -0.64
CA GLU A 82 -8.64 8.95 -2.10
C GLU A 82 -10.01 9.39 -2.63
N ARG A 83 -11.11 8.74 -2.22
CA ARG A 83 -12.47 9.15 -2.60
C ARG A 83 -12.81 10.58 -2.17
N GLN A 84 -12.38 10.99 -0.97
CA GLN A 84 -12.60 12.35 -0.50
C GLN A 84 -11.78 13.38 -1.29
N TRP A 85 -10.54 13.02 -1.64
CA TRP A 85 -9.68 13.84 -2.49
C TRP A 85 -10.29 14.03 -3.89
N GLU A 86 -10.69 12.93 -4.54
CA GLU A 86 -11.35 12.95 -5.86
C GLU A 86 -12.58 13.85 -5.86
N ARG A 87 -13.44 13.74 -4.85
CA ARG A 87 -14.64 14.61 -4.71
C ARG A 87 -14.26 16.08 -4.60
N ARG A 88 -13.23 16.43 -3.82
CA ARG A 88 -12.78 17.82 -3.69
C ARG A 88 -12.24 18.35 -5.00
N VAL A 89 -11.43 17.56 -5.70
CA VAL A 89 -10.89 17.92 -7.01
C VAL A 89 -12.02 18.12 -8.02
N ALA A 90 -12.99 17.20 -8.08
CA ALA A 90 -14.16 17.31 -8.95
C ALA A 90 -14.96 18.59 -8.66
N LEU A 91 -15.16 18.95 -7.39
CA LEU A 91 -15.82 20.19 -7.01
C LEU A 91 -15.04 21.44 -7.45
N LEU A 92 -13.72 21.45 -7.29
CA LEU A 92 -12.88 22.56 -7.76
C LEU A 92 -12.96 22.73 -9.27
N LEU A 93 -12.87 21.62 -10.01
CA LEU A 93 -13.01 21.63 -11.46
C LEU A 93 -14.40 22.12 -11.90
N ALA A 94 -15.45 21.72 -11.18
CA ALA A 94 -16.81 22.18 -11.48
C ALA A 94 -16.98 23.69 -11.29
N LEU A 95 -16.27 24.30 -10.32
CA LEU A 95 -16.25 25.76 -10.16
C LEU A 95 -15.57 26.46 -11.36
N ASP A 96 -14.59 25.81 -11.98
CA ASP A 96 -13.96 26.27 -13.22
C ASP A 96 -14.81 25.91 -14.48
N GLY A 97 -16.02 25.37 -14.29
CA GLY A 97 -16.93 24.99 -15.37
C GLY A 97 -16.66 23.60 -15.97
N VAL A 98 -15.75 22.82 -15.39
CA VAL A 98 -15.38 21.47 -15.82
C VAL A 98 -16.06 20.44 -14.93
N ASP A 99 -17.17 19.86 -15.39
CA ASP A 99 -17.90 18.83 -14.65
C ASP A 99 -17.26 17.45 -14.81
N VAL A 100 -16.46 17.02 -13.82
CA VAL A 100 -15.91 15.66 -13.73
C VAL A 100 -16.83 14.83 -12.84
N LYS A 101 -18.02 14.50 -13.35
CA LYS A 101 -18.89 13.53 -12.66
C LYS A 101 -18.34 12.12 -12.85
N PRO A 102 -18.63 11.18 -11.94
CA PRO A 102 -18.43 9.78 -12.24
C PRO A 102 -19.19 9.47 -13.53
N ASP A 103 -18.50 8.89 -14.50
CA ASP A 103 -19.11 8.41 -15.75
C ASP A 103 -20.23 7.41 -15.46
N VAL A 104 -20.38 6.89 -14.24
CA VAL A 104 -21.39 5.90 -13.89
C VAL A 104 -22.44 6.51 -12.96
N ILE A 105 -23.64 6.70 -13.47
CA ILE A 105 -24.83 7.02 -12.66
C ILE A 105 -25.72 5.77 -12.66
N HIS A 106 -26.08 5.25 -11.48
CA HIS A 106 -26.92 4.04 -11.33
C HIS A 106 -26.40 2.77 -12.04
N GLY A 107 -25.09 2.61 -12.18
CA GLY A 107 -24.48 1.48 -12.88
C GLY A 107 -24.42 1.64 -14.41
N LEU A 108 -24.92 2.76 -14.95
CA LEU A 108 -24.86 3.07 -16.37
C LEU A 108 -23.72 4.05 -16.67
N ARG A 109 -22.80 3.66 -17.55
CA ARG A 109 -21.72 4.54 -18.03
C ARG A 109 -22.26 5.59 -19.02
N ILE A 110 -22.31 6.84 -18.60
CA ILE A 110 -22.54 8.05 -19.37
C ILE A 110 -21.21 8.54 -19.95
N GLY A 111 -21.16 8.80 -21.26
CA GLY A 111 -19.96 9.30 -21.96
C GLY A 111 -19.35 8.34 -22.99
N ALA A 112 -19.81 7.08 -23.07
CA ALA A 112 -19.34 6.09 -24.05
C ALA A 112 -19.94 6.25 -25.47
N GLY A 113 -20.60 7.36 -25.79
CA GLY A 113 -21.33 7.50 -27.06
C GLY A 113 -21.50 8.94 -27.48
N ALA A 114 -20.47 9.51 -28.10
CA ALA A 114 -20.60 10.64 -29.03
C ALA A 114 -19.34 10.67 -29.92
N ALA A 115 -19.20 9.67 -30.77
CA ALA A 115 -18.45 9.86 -32.02
C ALA A 115 -19.43 10.53 -32.99
N TRP A 116 -19.23 11.83 -33.20
CA TRP A 116 -19.73 12.57 -34.36
C TRP A 116 -18.51 13.03 -35.14
#